data_AF-F8J898-F1
#
_entry.id   AF-F8J898-F1
#
_cell.length_a   1.000
_cell.length_b   1.000
_cell.length_c   1.000
_cell.angle_alpha   90.00
_cell.angle_beta   90.00
_cell.angle_gamma   90.00
#
_symmetry.space_group_name_H-M   'P 1'
#
loop_
_entity.id
_entity.type
_entity.pdbx_description
1 polymer ?
#
loop_
_entity_poly.entity_id
_entity_poly.type
_entity_poly.pdbx_seq_one_letter_code
_entity_poly.pdbx_strand_id
1 'polypeptide(L)'
;MLHSDSITMKPRHKTTAVTVGGVQVGGGAPVVVQSMTNTDTADVASTVKQVADLARAGSELVRITVDRDEAAKAVPHIRDQLRKRGVNVPLVGDFHYIGHKLLGENPDCAEALDKYRINPGNVGFKDKKDKQFGAIIDMAMTYNKPVRIGVNWGSLDAELLTHLMDENAKSAEPKPARSVMHEAMVQSALMSAQRAEEMGLNANKIIVSGKVSSIQDLLAVYAMLADRCRYALHLGLTEAGMGSKGIVASSAALGILLQQGIGDTIRFSLTPEPGGDRTQEVRAAQELLQTMGLRSFVPVVAACPGCGRTTSTVFQELARDIQDMIRDRMPDWKTQYPGVETLNFAVMGCIVNGPGESKHADVGISLPGTGESPAAPVFIDGKKAMTLRGPNIAGDFKAIVEDYISRRFGAGAVAGGEAAE
;
A
#
# COMPACT_ATOMS: atom_id res chain seq x y z
N MET A 1 -30.44 13.30 -12.24
CA MET A 1 -30.89 13.01 -10.87
C MET A 1 -29.88 12.07 -10.23
N LEU A 2 -28.91 12.61 -9.47
CA LEU A 2 -27.94 11.83 -8.69
C LEU A 2 -28.55 11.64 -7.30
N HIS A 3 -29.46 10.67 -7.16
CA HIS A 3 -29.98 10.24 -5.87
C HIS A 3 -29.72 8.74 -5.74
N SER A 4 -28.72 8.40 -4.94
CA SER A 4 -28.58 7.14 -4.18
C SER A 4 -27.16 7.07 -3.62
N ASP A 5 -26.99 6.32 -2.53
CA ASP A 5 -25.72 5.85 -1.97
C ASP A 5 -24.83 5.06 -2.98
N SER A 6 -25.10 5.14 -4.29
CA SER A 6 -24.34 4.52 -5.38
C SER A 6 -23.04 5.26 -5.71
N ILE A 7 -22.87 6.51 -5.23
CA ILE A 7 -21.67 7.33 -5.46
C ILE A 7 -20.65 7.17 -4.31
N THR A 8 -21.09 6.65 -3.16
CA THR A 8 -20.21 6.38 -2.01
C THR A 8 -19.40 5.10 -2.20
N MET A 9 -18.40 4.88 -1.34
CA MET A 9 -17.54 3.70 -1.40
C MET A 9 -18.37 2.41 -1.32
N LYS A 10 -18.21 1.52 -2.30
CA LYS A 10 -18.90 0.23 -2.31
C LYS A 10 -18.38 -0.67 -1.19
N PRO A 11 -19.20 -1.63 -0.70
CA PRO A 11 -18.72 -2.66 0.21
C PRO A 11 -17.51 -3.38 -0.36
N ARG A 12 -16.57 -3.77 0.51
CA ARG A 12 -15.38 -4.54 0.12
C ARG A 12 -15.80 -5.83 -0.61
N HIS A 13 -15.11 -6.13 -1.71
CA HIS A 13 -15.29 -7.38 -2.44
C HIS A 13 -15.05 -8.56 -1.49
N LYS A 14 -15.97 -9.54 -1.51
CA LYS A 14 -15.84 -10.73 -0.66
C LYS A 14 -14.73 -11.61 -1.22
N THR A 15 -13.65 -11.75 -0.46
CA THR A 15 -12.47 -12.55 -0.80
C THR A 15 -12.13 -13.56 0.28
N THR A 16 -11.45 -14.63 -0.08
CA THR A 16 -10.88 -15.61 0.84
C THR A 16 -9.69 -14.98 1.55
N ALA A 17 -9.67 -15.01 2.88
CA ALA A 17 -8.55 -14.51 3.67
C ALA A 17 -7.30 -15.37 3.48
N VAL A 18 -6.16 -14.73 3.30
CA VAL A 18 -4.83 -15.35 3.20
C VAL A 18 -3.94 -14.78 4.29
N THR A 19 -3.32 -15.64 5.09
CA THR A 19 -2.35 -15.20 6.11
C THR A 19 -0.93 -15.27 5.55
N VAL A 20 -0.20 -14.16 5.60
CA VAL A 20 1.19 -14.01 5.14
C VAL A 20 2.05 -13.58 6.32
N GLY A 21 2.82 -14.49 6.90
CA GLY A 21 3.70 -14.18 8.06
C GLY A 21 2.96 -13.53 9.24
N GLY A 22 1.69 -13.87 9.45
CA GLY A 22 0.83 -13.26 10.49
C GLY A 22 -0.03 -12.07 10.03
N VAL A 23 0.22 -11.52 8.84
CA VAL A 23 -0.59 -10.44 8.25
C VAL A 23 -1.74 -11.03 7.45
N GLN A 24 -2.98 -10.63 7.74
CA GLN A 24 -4.16 -11.10 7.02
C GLN A 24 -4.43 -10.23 5.77
N VAL A 25 -4.58 -10.87 4.61
CA VAL A 25 -4.90 -10.24 3.33
C VAL A 25 -6.23 -10.81 2.82
N GLY A 26 -7.20 -9.95 2.53
CA GLY A 26 -8.53 -10.37 2.09
C GLY A 26 -9.46 -10.75 3.23
N GLY A 27 -10.65 -11.28 2.92
CA GLY A 27 -11.64 -11.68 3.94
C GLY A 27 -12.24 -10.54 4.74
N GLY A 28 -12.21 -9.32 4.20
CA GLY A 28 -12.65 -8.11 4.91
C GLY A 28 -11.58 -7.45 5.77
N ALA A 29 -10.36 -8.00 5.82
CA ALA A 29 -9.24 -7.36 6.50
C ALA A 29 -8.92 -5.96 5.90
N PRO A 30 -8.31 -5.06 6.69
CA PRO A 30 -7.83 -3.78 6.19
C PRO A 30 -6.91 -3.94 4.97
N VAL A 31 -6.99 -3.03 4.00
CA VAL A 31 -6.16 -3.11 2.78
C VAL A 31 -4.68 -3.00 3.16
N VAL A 32 -3.90 -4.03 2.85
CA VAL A 32 -2.50 -4.14 3.27
C VAL A 32 -1.57 -3.34 2.35
N VAL A 33 -0.70 -2.50 2.91
CA VAL A 33 0.34 -1.78 2.17
C VAL A 33 1.57 -2.68 2.03
N GLN A 34 2.05 -2.88 0.80
CA GLN A 34 3.30 -3.61 0.57
C GLN A 34 4.22 -2.91 -0.41
N SER A 35 5.52 -3.24 -0.32
CA SER A 35 6.58 -2.65 -1.13
C SER A 35 7.52 -3.70 -1.70
N MET A 36 8.51 -3.25 -2.46
CA MET A 36 9.59 -4.11 -2.94
C MET A 36 10.94 -3.42 -2.85
N THR A 37 11.96 -4.14 -2.41
CA THR A 37 13.34 -3.66 -2.46
C THR A 37 13.81 -3.43 -3.90
N ASN A 38 14.87 -2.65 -4.04
CA ASN A 38 15.64 -2.49 -5.28
C ASN A 38 17.14 -2.72 -5.08
N THR A 39 17.55 -3.18 -3.89
CA THR A 39 18.91 -3.64 -3.61
C THR A 39 19.15 -5.00 -4.26
N ASP A 40 20.42 -5.31 -4.52
CA ASP A 40 20.82 -6.66 -4.84
C ASP A 40 20.60 -7.56 -3.62
N THR A 41 19.78 -8.60 -3.76
CA THR A 41 19.41 -9.46 -2.62
C THR A 41 20.61 -10.27 -2.10
N ALA A 42 21.62 -10.52 -2.94
CA ALA A 42 22.88 -11.11 -2.48
C ALA A 42 23.66 -10.19 -1.51
N ASP A 43 23.46 -8.88 -1.58
CA ASP A 43 23.94 -7.94 -0.56
C ASP A 43 22.99 -7.94 0.65
N VAL A 44 23.28 -8.83 1.58
CA VAL A 44 22.52 -9.00 2.82
C VAL A 44 22.43 -7.69 3.61
N ALA A 45 23.54 -6.95 3.74
CA ALA A 45 23.58 -5.77 4.60
C ALA A 45 22.71 -4.64 4.04
N SER A 46 22.83 -4.38 2.74
CA SER A 46 22.02 -3.37 2.04
C SER A 46 20.54 -3.76 2.02
N THR A 47 20.24 -5.03 1.75
CA THR A 47 18.84 -5.51 1.72
C THR A 47 18.20 -5.49 3.10
N VAL A 48 18.90 -5.91 4.17
CA VAL A 48 18.41 -5.80 5.55
C VAL A 48 18.12 -4.35 5.92
N LYS A 49 19.03 -3.41 5.56
CA LYS A 49 18.79 -1.98 5.81
C LYS A 49 17.52 -1.52 5.10
N GLN A 50 17.38 -1.78 3.80
CA GLN A 50 16.25 -1.28 3.02
C GLN A 50 14.93 -1.94 3.43
N VAL A 51 14.90 -3.23 3.75
CA VAL A 51 13.71 -3.90 4.28
C VAL A 51 13.28 -3.26 5.61
N ALA A 52 14.23 -2.98 6.51
CA ALA A 52 13.94 -2.31 7.76
C ALA A 52 13.41 -0.89 7.55
N ASP A 53 13.97 -0.13 6.61
CA ASP A 53 13.51 1.22 6.28
C ASP A 53 12.09 1.21 5.69
N LEU A 54 11.79 0.26 4.79
CA LEU A 54 10.45 0.05 4.24
C LEU A 54 9.43 -0.37 5.30
N ALA A 55 9.81 -1.27 6.21
CA ALA A 55 8.95 -1.71 7.31
C ALA A 55 8.65 -0.57 8.28
N ARG A 56 9.65 0.25 8.64
CA ARG A 56 9.47 1.42 9.51
C ARG A 56 8.63 2.50 8.86
N ALA A 57 8.71 2.68 7.55
CA ALA A 57 7.80 3.54 6.80
C ALA A 57 6.35 2.99 6.77
N GLY A 58 6.12 1.77 7.26
CA GLY A 58 4.81 1.15 7.40
C GLY A 58 4.42 0.22 6.25
N SER A 59 5.40 -0.33 5.52
CA SER A 59 5.16 -1.47 4.65
C SER A 59 4.90 -2.72 5.49
N GLU A 60 3.70 -3.28 5.35
CA GLU A 60 3.23 -4.43 6.12
C GLU A 60 3.74 -5.75 5.52
N LEU A 61 4.18 -5.77 4.26
CA LEU A 61 4.85 -6.88 3.59
C LEU A 61 5.97 -6.33 2.70
N VAL A 62 7.17 -6.93 2.73
CA VAL A 62 8.28 -6.50 1.87
C VAL A 62 8.67 -7.60 0.90
N ARG A 63 8.62 -7.30 -0.39
CA ARG A 63 9.06 -8.20 -1.45
C ARG A 63 10.54 -7.99 -1.78
N ILE A 64 11.27 -9.08 -1.98
CA ILE A 64 12.66 -9.10 -2.42
C ILE A 64 12.78 -9.96 -3.69
N THR A 65 13.71 -9.64 -4.58
CA THR A 65 13.96 -10.46 -5.76
C THR A 65 14.77 -11.70 -5.39
N VAL A 66 14.46 -12.86 -5.95
CA VAL A 66 15.27 -14.06 -5.80
C VAL A 66 15.53 -14.61 -7.20
N ASP A 67 16.58 -14.09 -7.82
CA ASP A 67 16.88 -14.23 -9.25
C ASP A 67 18.02 -15.20 -9.55
N ARG A 68 18.84 -15.53 -8.55
CA ARG A 68 19.99 -16.44 -8.64
C ARG A 68 20.32 -17.10 -7.30
N ASP A 69 21.24 -18.06 -7.33
CA ASP A 69 21.59 -18.89 -6.18
C ASP A 69 22.15 -18.07 -5.01
N GLU A 70 22.99 -17.07 -5.28
CA GLU A 70 23.56 -16.19 -4.25
C GLU A 70 22.46 -15.38 -3.55
N ALA A 71 21.45 -14.92 -4.29
CA ALA A 71 20.30 -14.23 -3.72
C ALA A 71 19.46 -15.18 -2.86
N ALA A 72 19.25 -16.42 -3.30
CA ALA A 72 18.52 -17.43 -2.53
C ALA A 72 19.23 -17.74 -1.20
N LYS A 73 20.56 -17.96 -1.23
CA LYS A 73 21.39 -18.19 -0.05
C LYS A 73 21.42 -17.01 0.92
N ALA A 74 21.19 -15.78 0.43
CA ALA A 74 21.15 -14.59 1.27
C ALA A 74 19.84 -14.44 2.07
N VAL A 75 18.71 -14.98 1.58
CA VAL A 75 17.39 -14.79 2.21
C VAL A 75 17.33 -15.20 3.70
N PRO A 76 17.82 -16.39 4.13
CA PRO A 76 17.82 -16.77 5.54
C PRO A 76 18.59 -15.77 6.40
N HIS A 77 19.76 -15.32 5.92
CA HIS A 77 20.58 -14.33 6.62
C HIS A 77 19.89 -12.98 6.74
N ILE A 78 19.18 -12.54 5.69
CA ILE A 78 18.37 -11.31 5.72
C ILE A 78 17.29 -11.41 6.79
N ARG A 79 16.49 -12.49 6.78
CA ARG A 79 15.44 -12.75 7.76
C ARG A 79 15.99 -12.72 9.19
N ASP A 80 17.08 -13.42 9.44
CA ASP A 80 17.65 -13.56 10.79
C ASP A 80 18.24 -12.23 11.29
N GLN A 81 18.89 -11.45 10.43
CA GLN A 81 19.37 -10.12 10.80
C GLN A 81 18.23 -9.12 11.06
N LEU A 82 17.13 -9.19 10.32
CA LEU A 82 15.93 -8.37 10.57
C LEU A 82 15.32 -8.72 11.94
N ARG A 83 15.14 -10.01 12.24
CA ARG A 83 14.62 -10.48 13.54
C ARG A 83 15.51 -10.06 14.71
N LYS A 84 16.84 -10.13 14.57
CA LYS A 84 17.79 -9.61 15.57
C LYS A 84 17.62 -8.12 15.86
N ARG A 85 17.09 -7.35 14.90
CA ARG A 85 16.79 -5.92 15.03
C ARG A 85 15.35 -5.65 15.48
N GLY A 86 14.58 -6.68 15.84
CA GLY A 86 13.17 -6.58 16.19
C GLY A 86 12.24 -6.30 15.01
N VAL A 87 12.73 -6.45 13.77
CA VAL A 87 11.93 -6.23 12.55
C VAL A 87 11.40 -7.57 12.06
N ASN A 88 10.09 -7.80 12.24
CA ASN A 88 9.40 -9.06 11.91
C ASN A 88 8.49 -8.93 10.68
N VAL A 89 8.81 -8.03 9.75
CA VAL A 89 8.01 -7.84 8.54
C VAL A 89 8.05 -9.10 7.66
N PRO A 90 6.92 -9.60 7.14
CA PRO A 90 6.93 -10.77 6.27
C PRO A 90 7.68 -10.52 4.95
N LEU A 91 8.51 -11.49 4.56
CA LEU A 91 9.30 -11.45 3.34
C LEU A 91 8.61 -12.22 2.20
N VAL A 92 8.48 -11.57 1.04
CA VAL A 92 7.93 -12.18 -0.17
C VAL A 92 9.03 -12.39 -1.19
N GLY A 93 9.24 -13.63 -1.67
CA GLY A 93 10.22 -13.91 -2.72
C GLY A 93 9.62 -13.71 -4.11
N ASP A 94 10.23 -12.87 -4.93
CA ASP A 94 9.86 -12.67 -6.33
C ASP A 94 10.66 -13.59 -7.25
N PHE A 95 9.98 -14.59 -7.82
CA PHE A 95 10.61 -15.60 -8.67
C PHE A 95 10.17 -15.46 -10.13
N HIS A 96 11.14 -15.62 -11.04
CA HIS A 96 10.93 -15.70 -12.49
C HIS A 96 11.83 -16.80 -13.06
N TYR A 97 11.41 -17.46 -14.14
CA TYR A 97 12.20 -18.45 -14.88
C TYR A 97 12.64 -19.64 -14.01
N ILE A 98 13.77 -19.50 -13.31
CA ILE A 98 14.43 -20.56 -12.54
C ILE A 98 13.92 -20.70 -11.09
N GLY A 99 12.81 -20.06 -10.73
CA GLY A 99 12.27 -20.08 -9.36
C GLY A 99 12.10 -21.47 -8.75
N HIS A 100 11.64 -22.44 -9.55
CA HIS A 100 11.51 -23.84 -9.15
C HIS A 100 12.85 -24.47 -8.75
N LYS A 101 13.94 -24.13 -9.43
CA LYS A 101 15.29 -24.59 -9.08
C LYS A 101 15.81 -23.89 -7.84
N LEU A 102 15.68 -22.56 -7.79
CA LEU A 102 16.17 -21.78 -6.65
C LEU A 102 15.53 -22.24 -5.34
N LEU A 103 14.22 -22.49 -5.35
CA LEU A 103 13.51 -23.04 -4.19
C LEU A 103 13.88 -24.50 -3.88
N GLY A 104 14.05 -25.34 -4.91
CA GLY A 104 14.41 -26.75 -4.73
C GLY A 104 15.84 -26.98 -4.25
N GLU A 105 16.78 -26.15 -4.72
CA GLU A 105 18.20 -26.23 -4.40
C GLU A 105 18.56 -25.47 -3.11
N ASN A 106 17.70 -24.55 -2.65
CA ASN A 106 17.88 -23.76 -1.43
C ASN A 106 16.67 -23.88 -0.47
N PRO A 107 16.51 -25.01 0.24
CA PRO A 107 15.39 -25.23 1.16
C PRO A 107 15.31 -24.18 2.27
N ASP A 108 16.44 -23.69 2.78
CA ASP A 108 16.48 -22.63 3.79
C ASP A 108 15.84 -21.32 3.28
N CYS A 109 15.99 -21.02 1.99
CA CYS A 109 15.33 -19.87 1.36
C CYS A 109 13.81 -20.08 1.30
N ALA A 110 13.37 -21.26 0.86
CA ALA A 110 11.96 -21.63 0.83
C ALA A 110 11.32 -21.50 2.22
N GLU A 111 11.97 -22.01 3.25
CA GLU A 111 11.51 -21.91 4.63
C GLU A 111 11.51 -20.45 5.14
N ALA A 112 12.54 -19.67 4.80
CA ALA A 112 12.73 -18.32 5.31
C ALA A 112 11.72 -17.30 4.79
N LEU A 113 11.20 -17.47 3.57
CA LEU A 113 10.19 -16.60 3.00
C LEU A 113 8.80 -16.85 3.60
N ASP A 114 7.97 -15.82 3.68
CA ASP A 114 6.60 -15.90 4.19
C ASP A 114 5.57 -16.05 3.07
N LYS A 115 5.97 -15.83 1.81
CA LYS A 115 5.14 -15.98 0.61
C LYS A 115 6.01 -16.11 -0.63
N TYR A 116 5.56 -16.88 -1.60
CA TYR A 116 6.18 -16.93 -2.93
C TYR A 116 5.36 -16.13 -3.94
N ARG A 117 6.01 -15.38 -4.83
CA ARG A 117 5.37 -14.81 -6.02
C ARG A 117 5.82 -15.62 -7.23
N ILE A 118 4.84 -16.11 -7.98
CA ILE A 118 5.06 -16.77 -9.27
C ILE A 118 4.39 -15.96 -10.38
N ASN A 119 5.01 -15.93 -11.55
CA ASN A 119 4.40 -15.43 -12.78
C ASN A 119 4.21 -16.61 -13.76
N PRO A 120 2.98 -17.05 -14.05
CA PRO A 120 2.75 -18.22 -14.90
C PRO A 120 3.26 -18.04 -16.33
N GLY A 121 3.44 -16.80 -16.82
CA GLY A 121 4.04 -16.55 -18.14
C GLY A 121 5.57 -16.73 -18.19
N ASN A 122 6.24 -16.80 -17.04
CA ASN A 122 7.71 -16.88 -16.96
C ASN A 122 8.22 -18.20 -16.38
N VAL A 123 7.40 -19.25 -16.23
CA VAL A 123 7.82 -20.55 -15.67
C VAL A 123 8.10 -21.60 -16.76
N GLY A 124 8.47 -21.17 -17.96
CA GLY A 124 8.79 -22.05 -19.09
C GLY A 124 7.66 -22.17 -20.13
N PHE A 125 7.91 -22.98 -21.16
CA PHE A 125 7.01 -23.17 -22.31
C PHE A 125 6.48 -24.60 -22.36
N LYS A 126 5.23 -24.80 -22.81
CA LYS A 126 4.58 -26.11 -23.02
C LYS A 126 4.67 -27.00 -21.76
N ASP A 127 4.98 -28.30 -21.91
CA ASP A 127 5.08 -29.26 -20.81
C ASP A 127 6.03 -28.86 -19.68
N LYS A 128 7.04 -28.01 -19.95
CA LYS A 128 7.94 -27.51 -18.91
C LYS A 128 7.23 -26.50 -18.00
N LYS A 129 6.29 -25.73 -18.53
CA LYS A 129 5.53 -24.72 -17.78
C LYS A 129 4.79 -25.36 -16.61
N ASP A 130 4.01 -26.41 -16.89
CA ASP A 130 3.20 -27.07 -15.88
C ASP A 130 4.05 -27.79 -14.84
N LYS A 131 5.17 -28.42 -15.27
CA LYS A 131 6.11 -29.07 -14.35
C LYS A 131 6.80 -28.06 -13.42
N GLN A 132 7.25 -26.93 -13.95
CA GLN A 132 7.95 -25.90 -13.17
C GLN A 132 7.00 -25.14 -12.26
N PHE A 133 5.81 -24.78 -12.75
CA PHE A 133 4.74 -24.23 -11.92
C PHE A 133 4.41 -25.19 -10.77
N GLY A 134 4.15 -26.46 -11.11
CA GLY A 134 3.81 -27.49 -10.14
C GLY A 134 4.87 -27.67 -9.05
N ALA A 135 6.15 -27.71 -9.43
CA ALA A 135 7.24 -27.82 -8.46
C ALA A 135 7.26 -26.67 -7.43
N ILE A 136 6.89 -25.45 -7.82
CA ILE A 136 6.80 -24.33 -6.86
C ILE A 136 5.56 -24.48 -5.98
N ILE A 137 4.43 -24.96 -6.52
CA ILE A 137 3.23 -25.24 -5.72
C ILE A 137 3.49 -26.35 -4.70
N ASP A 138 4.18 -27.43 -5.09
CA ASP A 138 4.60 -28.50 -4.18
C ASP A 138 5.48 -27.98 -3.06
N MET A 139 6.41 -27.06 -3.38
CA MET A 139 7.21 -26.37 -2.38
C MET A 139 6.36 -25.51 -1.44
N ALA A 140 5.38 -24.78 -1.98
CA ALA A 140 4.47 -23.97 -1.18
C ALA A 140 3.63 -24.83 -0.23
N MET A 141 3.18 -26.00 -0.66
CA MET A 141 2.48 -26.95 0.19
C MET A 141 3.40 -27.53 1.27
N THR A 142 4.62 -27.96 0.88
CA THR A 142 5.62 -28.53 1.79
C THR A 142 5.97 -27.58 2.93
N TYR A 143 6.21 -26.30 2.62
CA TYR A 143 6.57 -25.27 3.60
C TYR A 143 5.36 -24.47 4.11
N ASN A 144 4.14 -24.88 3.77
CA ASN A 144 2.89 -24.23 4.15
C ASN A 144 2.82 -22.71 3.82
N LYS A 145 3.40 -22.31 2.69
CA LYS A 145 3.51 -20.90 2.28
C LYS A 145 2.35 -20.49 1.36
N PRO A 146 1.79 -19.29 1.54
CA PRO A 146 0.93 -18.71 0.53
C PRO A 146 1.71 -18.40 -0.76
N VAL A 147 0.99 -18.32 -1.86
CA VAL A 147 1.50 -18.01 -3.20
C VAL A 147 0.71 -16.85 -3.79
N ARG A 148 1.41 -15.88 -4.36
CA ARG A 148 0.81 -14.92 -5.29
C ARG A 148 1.03 -15.36 -6.73
N ILE A 149 -0.05 -15.64 -7.43
CA ILE A 149 -0.07 -15.87 -8.87
C ILE A 149 -0.26 -14.51 -9.55
N GLY A 150 0.83 -13.97 -10.09
CA GLY A 150 0.88 -12.60 -10.59
C GLY A 150 1.20 -12.52 -12.07
N VAL A 151 0.16 -12.34 -12.89
CA VAL A 151 0.24 -12.11 -14.33
C VAL A 151 0.53 -10.64 -14.60
N ASN A 152 1.52 -10.40 -15.46
CA ASN A 152 1.79 -9.08 -16.02
C ASN A 152 1.68 -9.15 -17.55
N TRP A 153 1.15 -8.11 -18.18
CA TRP A 153 0.96 -8.09 -19.63
C TRP A 153 2.25 -8.24 -20.46
N GLY A 154 3.37 -7.67 -20.00
CA GLY A 154 4.68 -7.78 -20.68
C GLY A 154 5.29 -9.18 -20.65
N SER A 155 4.65 -10.11 -19.93
CA SER A 155 5.02 -11.51 -19.80
C SER A 155 3.78 -12.40 -19.93
N LEU A 156 2.80 -11.99 -20.74
CA LEU A 156 1.58 -12.75 -20.95
C LEU A 156 1.90 -14.06 -21.68
N ASP A 157 1.12 -15.10 -21.37
CA ASP A 157 1.20 -16.37 -22.09
C ASP A 157 0.81 -16.19 -23.56
N ALA A 158 1.80 -16.31 -24.44
CA ALA A 158 1.63 -16.13 -25.87
C ALA A 158 0.73 -17.20 -26.51
N GLU A 159 0.79 -18.45 -26.03
CA GLU A 159 -0.02 -19.54 -26.59
C GLU A 159 -1.51 -19.30 -26.28
N LEU A 160 -1.82 -18.90 -25.04
CA LEU A 160 -3.18 -18.54 -24.64
C LEU A 160 -3.69 -17.31 -25.41
N LEU A 161 -2.85 -16.28 -25.56
CA LEU A 161 -3.26 -15.08 -26.31
C LEU A 161 -3.54 -15.42 -27.78
N THR A 162 -2.65 -16.17 -28.44
CA THR A 162 -2.86 -16.58 -29.83
C THR A 162 -4.13 -17.41 -29.98
N HIS A 163 -4.36 -18.37 -29.09
CA HIS A 163 -5.58 -19.17 -29.10
C HIS A 163 -6.85 -18.31 -28.99
N LEU A 164 -6.89 -17.38 -28.02
CA LEU A 164 -8.03 -16.48 -27.85
C LEU A 164 -8.20 -15.49 -29.01
N MET A 165 -7.10 -15.06 -29.65
CA MET A 165 -7.17 -14.24 -30.86
C MET A 165 -7.76 -15.01 -32.04
N ASP A 166 -7.36 -16.27 -32.23
CA ASP A 166 -7.88 -17.14 -33.29
C ASP A 166 -9.37 -17.46 -33.08
N GLU A 167 -9.78 -17.70 -31.83
CA GLU A 167 -11.20 -17.87 -31.48
C GLU A 167 -12.00 -16.59 -31.73
N ASN A 168 -11.47 -15.44 -31.30
CA ASN A 168 -12.12 -14.14 -31.51
C ASN A 168 -12.27 -13.80 -32.99
N ALA A 169 -11.30 -14.15 -33.83
CA ALA A 169 -11.36 -13.93 -35.28
C ALA A 169 -12.44 -14.77 -35.98
N LYS A 170 -12.83 -15.90 -35.37
CA LYS A 170 -13.91 -16.78 -35.85
C LYS A 170 -15.29 -16.42 -35.27
N SER A 171 -15.35 -15.49 -34.32
CA SER A 171 -16.59 -15.04 -33.70
C SER A 171 -17.46 -14.26 -34.70
N ALA A 172 -18.79 -14.37 -34.56
CA ALA A 172 -19.73 -13.54 -35.31
C ALA A 172 -19.55 -12.04 -35.02
N GLU A 173 -19.12 -11.71 -33.80
CA GLU A 173 -18.82 -10.35 -33.35
C GLU A 173 -17.41 -10.31 -32.72
N PRO A 174 -16.35 -10.15 -33.53
CA PRO A 174 -14.99 -10.06 -33.02
C PRO A 174 -14.82 -8.85 -32.10
N LYS A 175 -14.30 -9.09 -30.89
CA LYS A 175 -13.97 -8.04 -29.94
C LYS A 175 -12.68 -7.33 -30.34
N PRO A 176 -12.46 -6.08 -29.90
CA PRO A 176 -11.18 -5.40 -30.05
C PRO A 176 -10.04 -6.23 -29.44
N ALA A 177 -8.88 -6.23 -30.09
CA ALA A 177 -7.69 -6.97 -29.61
C ALA A 177 -7.33 -6.65 -28.14
N ARG A 178 -7.56 -5.41 -27.71
CA ARG A 178 -7.38 -4.97 -26.32
C ARG A 178 -8.23 -5.76 -25.33
N SER A 179 -9.49 -6.01 -25.66
CA SER A 179 -10.39 -6.82 -24.84
C SER A 179 -9.97 -8.29 -24.80
N VAL A 180 -9.46 -8.83 -25.90
CA VAL A 180 -8.91 -10.21 -25.95
C VAL A 180 -7.67 -10.32 -25.07
N MET A 181 -6.80 -9.30 -25.06
CA MET A 181 -5.65 -9.26 -24.15
C MET A 181 -6.07 -9.22 -22.68
N HIS A 182 -7.11 -8.45 -22.32
CA HIS A 182 -7.65 -8.45 -20.96
C HIS A 182 -8.15 -9.84 -20.56
N GLU A 183 -8.92 -10.49 -21.45
CA GLU A 183 -9.44 -11.83 -21.22
C GLU A 183 -8.30 -12.84 -21.04
N ALA A 184 -7.27 -12.81 -21.90
CA ALA A 184 -6.10 -13.67 -21.80
C ALA A 184 -5.37 -13.50 -20.46
N MET A 185 -5.21 -12.27 -19.97
CA MET A 185 -4.59 -12.00 -18.67
C MET A 185 -5.41 -12.59 -17.51
N VAL A 186 -6.73 -12.38 -17.54
CA VAL A 186 -7.65 -12.84 -16.50
C VAL A 186 -7.69 -14.37 -16.49
N GLN A 187 -7.84 -15.01 -17.66
CA GLN A 187 -7.81 -16.46 -17.77
C GLN A 187 -6.47 -17.05 -17.33
N SER A 188 -5.34 -16.47 -17.77
CA SER A 188 -4.01 -16.93 -17.34
C SER A 188 -3.87 -16.97 -15.82
N ALA A 189 -4.38 -15.94 -15.13
CA ALA A 189 -4.35 -15.88 -13.68
C ALA A 189 -5.28 -16.91 -13.02
N LEU A 190 -6.54 -17.00 -13.48
CA LEU A 190 -7.56 -17.85 -12.88
C LEU A 190 -7.31 -19.34 -13.15
N MET A 191 -6.90 -19.71 -14.37
CA MET A 191 -6.55 -21.09 -14.71
C MET A 191 -5.33 -21.55 -13.89
N SER A 192 -4.34 -20.68 -13.70
CA SER A 192 -3.18 -21.01 -12.85
C SER A 192 -3.57 -21.17 -11.38
N ALA A 193 -4.50 -20.35 -10.88
CA ALA A 193 -5.00 -20.46 -9.51
C ALA A 193 -5.81 -21.75 -9.31
N GLN A 194 -6.74 -22.04 -10.22
CA GLN A 194 -7.47 -23.30 -10.23
C GLN A 194 -6.53 -24.50 -10.31
N ARG A 195 -5.50 -24.44 -11.14
CA ARG A 195 -4.50 -25.51 -11.24
C ARG A 195 -3.77 -25.74 -9.93
N ALA A 196 -3.40 -24.67 -9.22
CA ALA A 196 -2.78 -24.80 -7.89
C ALA A 196 -3.74 -25.47 -6.89
N GLU A 197 -5.04 -25.16 -6.94
CA GLU A 197 -6.05 -25.84 -6.12
C GLU A 197 -6.22 -27.32 -6.49
N GLU A 198 -6.25 -27.66 -7.77
CA GLU A 198 -6.29 -29.05 -8.26
C GLU A 198 -5.09 -29.87 -7.78
N MET A 199 -3.94 -29.22 -7.59
CA MET A 199 -2.74 -29.84 -7.01
C MET A 199 -2.81 -29.98 -5.49
N GLY A 200 -3.77 -29.35 -4.81
CA GLY A 200 -3.99 -29.44 -3.37
C GLY A 200 -3.71 -28.16 -2.58
N LEU A 201 -3.26 -27.07 -3.23
CA LEU A 201 -3.03 -25.80 -2.52
C LEU A 201 -4.37 -25.12 -2.22
N ASN A 202 -4.72 -24.99 -0.94
CA ASN A 202 -5.97 -24.37 -0.54
C ASN A 202 -6.13 -22.92 -1.05
N ALA A 203 -7.35 -22.52 -1.40
CA ALA A 203 -7.67 -21.15 -1.83
C ALA A 203 -7.24 -20.07 -0.81
N ASN A 204 -7.23 -20.38 0.50
CA ASN A 204 -6.74 -19.49 1.56
C ASN A 204 -5.19 -19.34 1.59
N LYS A 205 -4.49 -19.92 0.61
CA LYS A 205 -3.07 -19.72 0.35
C LYS A 205 -2.83 -18.98 -0.97
N ILE A 206 -3.86 -18.59 -1.72
CA ILE A 206 -3.72 -18.03 -3.06
C ILE A 206 -4.11 -16.55 -3.09
N ILE A 207 -3.18 -15.72 -3.57
CA ILE A 207 -3.42 -14.30 -3.90
C ILE A 207 -3.26 -14.13 -5.42
N VAL A 208 -4.12 -13.34 -6.05
CA VAL A 208 -4.07 -13.10 -7.50
C VAL A 208 -3.73 -11.63 -7.82
N SER A 209 -3.01 -11.40 -8.92
CA SER A 209 -2.85 -10.05 -9.50
C SER A 209 -2.74 -10.12 -11.02
N GLY A 210 -3.38 -9.18 -11.73
CA GLY A 210 -3.22 -8.98 -13.17
C GLY A 210 -2.78 -7.55 -13.48
N LYS A 211 -1.48 -7.28 -13.58
CA LYS A 211 -0.97 -5.90 -13.70
C LYS A 211 -0.66 -5.48 -15.13
N VAL A 212 -1.03 -4.24 -15.41
CA VAL A 212 -0.79 -3.49 -16.65
C VAL A 212 -0.31 -2.08 -16.30
N SER A 213 0.19 -1.32 -17.28
CA SER A 213 0.73 0.03 -17.08
C SER A 213 -0.23 1.16 -17.54
N SER A 214 -1.35 0.81 -18.16
CA SER A 214 -2.42 1.77 -18.50
C SER A 214 -3.56 1.71 -17.50
N ILE A 215 -4.06 2.88 -17.09
CA ILE A 215 -5.15 3.00 -16.10
C ILE A 215 -6.39 2.23 -16.56
N GLN A 216 -6.88 2.51 -17.77
CA GLN A 216 -8.15 1.94 -18.27
C GLN A 216 -8.08 0.41 -18.39
N ASP A 217 -6.91 -0.12 -18.75
CA ASP A 217 -6.69 -1.57 -18.79
C ASP A 217 -6.72 -2.17 -17.39
N LEU A 218 -6.11 -1.49 -16.41
CA LEU A 218 -6.08 -1.98 -15.04
C LEU A 218 -7.49 -2.06 -14.47
N LEU A 219 -8.33 -1.05 -14.75
CA LEU A 219 -9.73 -1.04 -14.33
C LEU A 219 -10.48 -2.23 -14.92
N ALA A 220 -10.36 -2.47 -16.23
CA ALA A 220 -11.02 -3.58 -16.92
C ALA A 220 -10.56 -4.94 -16.36
N VAL A 221 -9.25 -5.17 -16.24
CA VAL A 221 -8.69 -6.44 -15.76
C VAL A 221 -9.13 -6.74 -14.33
N TYR A 222 -9.07 -5.77 -13.42
CA TYR A 222 -9.46 -6.02 -12.02
C TYR A 222 -10.97 -6.11 -11.83
N ALA A 223 -11.78 -5.40 -12.62
CA ALA A 223 -13.22 -5.60 -12.63
C ALA A 223 -13.58 -7.05 -13.06
N MET A 224 -12.95 -7.55 -14.12
CA MET A 224 -13.12 -8.93 -14.58
C MET A 224 -12.63 -9.96 -13.56
N LEU A 225 -11.48 -9.73 -12.92
CA LEU A 225 -10.97 -10.60 -11.85
C LEU A 225 -11.94 -10.64 -10.66
N ALA A 226 -12.42 -9.49 -10.20
CA ALA A 226 -13.33 -9.40 -9.06
C ALA A 226 -14.67 -10.10 -9.36
N ASP A 227 -15.19 -9.97 -10.58
CA ASP A 227 -16.44 -10.63 -10.98
C ASP A 227 -16.31 -12.17 -11.01
N ARG A 228 -15.14 -12.67 -11.40
CA ARG A 228 -14.94 -14.10 -11.70
C ARG A 228 -14.26 -14.90 -10.60
N CYS A 229 -13.79 -14.29 -9.51
CA CYS A 229 -13.13 -15.02 -8.43
C CYS A 229 -13.33 -14.42 -7.03
N ARG A 230 -12.98 -15.24 -6.04
CA ARG A 230 -12.99 -14.89 -4.62
C ARG A 230 -11.59 -14.89 -4.01
N TYR A 231 -10.51 -14.98 -4.78
CA TYR A 231 -9.16 -14.85 -4.23
C TYR A 231 -8.91 -13.43 -3.71
N ALA A 232 -8.02 -13.29 -2.73
CA ALA A 232 -7.52 -11.98 -2.37
C ALA A 232 -6.75 -11.36 -3.56
N LEU A 233 -6.98 -10.07 -3.81
CA LEU A 233 -6.44 -9.36 -4.97
C LEU A 233 -5.31 -8.40 -4.55
N HIS A 234 -4.12 -8.63 -5.10
CA HIS A 234 -2.97 -7.72 -4.96
C HIS A 234 -3.00 -6.69 -6.10
N LEU A 235 -3.43 -5.47 -5.79
CA LEU A 235 -3.61 -4.40 -6.75
C LEU A 235 -2.33 -3.55 -6.92
N GLY A 236 -2.11 -3.04 -8.12
CA GLY A 236 -1.04 -2.10 -8.41
C GLY A 236 -0.92 -1.82 -9.90
N LEU A 237 -0.75 -0.55 -10.26
CA LEU A 237 -0.31 -0.16 -11.59
C LEU A 237 1.18 -0.51 -11.72
N THR A 238 1.56 -1.24 -12.77
CA THR A 238 2.99 -1.49 -13.04
C THR A 238 3.60 -0.31 -13.78
N GLU A 239 4.90 -0.07 -13.59
CA GLU A 239 5.65 0.95 -14.36
C GLU A 239 4.99 2.35 -14.35
N ALA A 240 4.51 2.78 -13.17
CA ALA A 240 3.79 4.06 -13.05
C ALA A 240 4.66 5.27 -13.46
N GLY A 241 5.98 5.15 -13.29
CA GLY A 241 6.98 6.16 -13.62
C GLY A 241 7.55 6.87 -12.39
N MET A 242 8.27 7.96 -12.63
CA MET A 242 8.93 8.77 -11.61
C MET A 242 8.04 9.91 -11.10
N GLY A 243 8.34 10.37 -9.88
CA GLY A 243 7.81 11.61 -9.32
C GLY A 243 6.29 11.73 -9.31
N SER A 244 5.79 12.94 -9.55
CA SER A 244 4.36 13.27 -9.52
C SER A 244 3.54 12.43 -10.50
N LYS A 245 4.05 12.17 -11.71
CA LYS A 245 3.36 11.36 -12.72
C LYS A 245 3.07 9.95 -12.23
N GLY A 246 4.03 9.29 -11.57
CA GLY A 246 3.84 7.95 -11.01
C GLY A 246 2.84 7.91 -9.87
N ILE A 247 2.87 8.93 -8.99
CA ILE A 247 1.93 9.08 -7.87
C ILE A 247 0.51 9.32 -8.39
N VAL A 248 0.33 10.25 -9.32
CA VAL A 248 -0.97 10.58 -9.92
C VAL A 248 -1.55 9.37 -10.65
N ALA A 249 -0.76 8.69 -11.48
CA ALA A 249 -1.23 7.53 -12.24
C ALA A 249 -1.64 6.36 -11.32
N SER A 250 -0.83 6.08 -10.29
CA SER A 250 -1.15 5.02 -9.32
C SER A 250 -2.39 5.35 -8.52
N SER A 251 -2.52 6.59 -8.04
CA SER A 251 -3.67 7.06 -7.26
C SER A 251 -4.96 7.05 -8.08
N ALA A 252 -4.91 7.51 -9.33
CA ALA A 252 -6.06 7.48 -10.23
C ALA A 252 -6.54 6.05 -10.53
N ALA A 253 -5.62 5.12 -10.77
CA ALA A 253 -5.98 3.74 -11.08
C ALA A 253 -6.50 2.97 -9.85
N LEU A 254 -5.79 3.08 -8.72
CA LEU A 254 -6.13 2.35 -7.51
C LEU A 254 -7.35 2.94 -6.83
N GLY A 255 -7.49 4.27 -6.80
CA GLY A 255 -8.62 4.94 -6.16
C GLY A 255 -9.96 4.51 -6.74
N ILE A 256 -10.06 4.39 -8.07
CA ILE A 256 -11.30 3.93 -8.74
C ILE A 256 -11.64 2.49 -8.33
N LEU A 257 -10.67 1.58 -8.31
CA LEU A 257 -10.89 0.17 -7.95
C LEU A 257 -11.21 0.01 -6.46
N LEU A 258 -10.49 0.72 -5.60
CA LEU A 258 -10.72 0.72 -4.16
C LEU A 258 -12.10 1.29 -3.80
N GLN A 259 -12.57 2.34 -4.51
CA GLN A 259 -13.92 2.86 -4.34
C GLN A 259 -14.99 1.84 -4.75
N GLN A 260 -14.67 0.92 -5.66
CA GLN A 260 -15.52 -0.21 -6.02
C GLN A 260 -15.40 -1.40 -5.05
N GLY A 261 -14.60 -1.27 -3.97
CA GLY A 261 -14.35 -2.32 -3.00
C GLY A 261 -13.31 -3.36 -3.45
N ILE A 262 -12.64 -3.15 -4.58
CA ILE A 262 -11.72 -4.10 -5.20
C ILE A 262 -10.27 -3.83 -4.77
N GLY A 263 -9.63 -4.86 -4.22
CA GLY A 263 -8.23 -4.82 -3.78
C GLY A 263 -8.11 -5.10 -2.28
N ASP A 264 -7.23 -6.03 -1.93
CA ASP A 264 -6.99 -6.47 -0.55
C ASP A 264 -5.59 -6.12 -0.06
N THR A 265 -4.69 -5.89 -1.01
CA THR A 265 -3.38 -5.32 -0.74
C THR A 265 -2.92 -4.52 -1.94
N ILE A 266 -2.18 -3.43 -1.71
CA ILE A 266 -1.71 -2.53 -2.75
C ILE A 266 -0.20 -2.42 -2.77
N ARG A 267 0.36 -2.20 -3.94
CA ARG A 267 1.73 -1.70 -4.12
C ARG A 267 1.75 -0.61 -5.17
N PHE A 268 2.32 0.54 -4.82
CA PHE A 268 2.72 1.56 -5.78
C PHE A 268 4.04 1.16 -6.44
N SER A 269 4.12 1.25 -7.77
CA SER A 269 5.32 0.88 -8.54
C SER A 269 6.04 2.14 -9.03
N LEU A 270 6.53 2.94 -8.08
CA LEU A 270 7.25 4.17 -8.38
C LEU A 270 8.70 3.86 -8.75
N THR A 271 9.19 4.55 -9.78
CA THR A 271 10.62 4.61 -10.08
C THR A 271 11.22 5.70 -9.20
N PRO A 272 12.13 5.37 -8.26
CA PRO A 272 12.81 6.38 -7.47
C PRO A 272 13.82 7.14 -8.33
N GLU A 273 14.15 8.37 -7.93
CA GLU A 273 15.31 9.07 -8.47
C GLU A 273 16.61 8.31 -8.12
N PRO A 274 17.72 8.54 -8.84
CA PRO A 274 19.02 7.95 -8.48
C PRO A 274 19.39 8.29 -7.03
N GLY A 275 19.60 7.27 -6.19
CA GLY A 275 19.85 7.46 -4.75
C GLY A 275 18.62 7.92 -3.95
N GLY A 276 17.43 7.94 -4.57
CA GLY A 276 16.19 8.38 -3.96
C GLY A 276 15.64 7.44 -2.90
N ASP A 277 14.76 7.99 -2.06
CA ASP A 277 14.13 7.29 -0.94
C ASP A 277 13.13 6.22 -1.43
N ARG A 278 13.48 4.94 -1.25
CA ARG A 278 12.60 3.83 -1.64
C ARG A 278 11.31 3.78 -0.83
N THR A 279 11.25 4.42 0.35
CA THR A 279 10.05 4.45 1.19
C THR A 279 8.95 5.36 0.64
N GLN A 280 9.22 6.18 -0.38
CA GLN A 280 8.21 7.02 -1.02
C GLN A 280 7.04 6.20 -1.61
N GLU A 281 7.27 4.99 -2.12
CA GLU A 281 6.18 4.13 -2.62
C GLU A 281 5.24 3.66 -1.50
N VAL A 282 5.76 3.52 -0.27
CA VAL A 282 4.98 3.17 0.92
C VAL A 282 4.13 4.35 1.37
N ARG A 283 4.75 5.53 1.50
CA ARG A 283 4.07 6.76 1.94
C ARG A 283 2.94 7.13 0.98
N ALA A 284 3.20 7.12 -0.33
CA ALA A 284 2.16 7.42 -1.33
C ALA A 284 0.99 6.41 -1.30
N ALA A 285 1.28 5.12 -1.05
CA ALA A 285 0.23 4.11 -0.90
C ALA A 285 -0.62 4.33 0.37
N GLN A 286 0.01 4.71 1.48
CA GLN A 286 -0.68 5.06 2.73
C GLN A 286 -1.54 6.31 2.57
N GLU A 287 -1.00 7.36 1.94
CA GLU A 287 -1.73 8.61 1.66
C GLU A 287 -2.99 8.35 0.83
N LEU A 288 -2.93 7.48 -0.18
CA LEU A 288 -4.11 7.10 -0.97
C LEU A 288 -5.17 6.45 -0.06
N LEU A 289 -4.79 5.42 0.70
CA LEU A 289 -5.73 4.69 1.55
C LEU A 289 -6.32 5.59 2.65
N GLN A 290 -5.53 6.50 3.21
CA GLN A 290 -5.97 7.44 4.23
C GLN A 290 -6.91 8.52 3.68
N THR A 291 -6.56 9.11 2.55
CA THR A 291 -7.41 10.11 1.88
C THR A 291 -8.76 9.52 1.46
N MET A 292 -8.79 8.23 1.13
CA MET A 292 -10.02 7.50 0.80
C MET A 292 -10.80 7.02 2.04
N GLY A 293 -10.30 7.23 3.26
CA GLY A 293 -10.94 6.76 4.49
C GLY A 293 -10.91 5.24 4.68
N LEU A 294 -10.01 4.53 4.01
CA LEU A 294 -9.88 3.06 4.09
C LEU A 294 -8.99 2.60 5.25
N ARG A 295 -8.06 3.46 5.68
CA ARG A 295 -7.07 3.21 6.74
C ARG A 295 -6.70 4.55 7.38
N SER A 296 -6.19 4.51 8.60
CA SER A 296 -5.49 5.66 9.21
C SER A 296 -4.06 5.22 9.56
N PHE A 297 -3.06 6.02 9.18
CA PHE A 297 -1.64 5.74 9.42
C PHE A 297 -0.96 6.83 10.23
N VAL A 298 -1.29 8.09 9.94
CA VAL A 298 -0.77 9.29 10.62
C VAL A 298 -1.90 10.29 10.81
N PRO A 299 -1.85 11.15 11.85
CA PRO A 299 -2.74 12.29 11.94
C PRO A 299 -2.84 13.09 10.63
N VAL A 300 -4.05 13.49 10.24
CA VAL A 300 -4.27 14.32 9.06
C VAL A 300 -3.96 15.77 9.39
N VAL A 301 -3.22 16.48 8.52
CA VAL A 301 -3.03 17.93 8.63
C VAL A 301 -3.82 18.62 7.51
N ALA A 302 -4.95 19.23 7.86
CA ALA A 302 -5.68 20.12 6.97
C ALA A 302 -4.93 21.47 6.90
N ALA A 303 -4.54 21.86 5.70
CA ALA A 303 -3.89 23.15 5.47
C ALA A 303 -4.50 23.86 4.27
N CYS A 304 -4.69 25.18 4.38
CA CYS A 304 -5.14 25.96 3.23
C CYS A 304 -4.02 26.05 2.18
N PRO A 305 -4.31 26.26 0.88
CA PRO A 305 -3.26 26.40 -0.13
C PRO A 305 -2.36 27.65 0.06
N GLY A 306 -2.76 28.59 0.93
CA GLY A 306 -2.21 29.93 0.99
C GLY A 306 -2.76 30.81 -0.15
N CYS A 307 -2.83 32.12 0.10
CA CYS A 307 -3.21 33.12 -0.91
C CYS A 307 -2.60 34.49 -0.52
N GLY A 308 -2.89 35.54 -1.28
CA GLY A 308 -2.38 36.90 -1.00
C GLY A 308 -2.81 37.50 0.36
N ARG A 309 -3.66 36.78 1.12
CA ARG A 309 -4.07 37.13 2.48
C ARG A 309 -3.15 36.59 3.56
N THR A 310 -2.12 35.81 3.26
CA THR A 310 -1.14 35.33 4.26
C THR A 310 0.26 35.65 3.79
N THR A 311 1.18 35.88 4.73
CA THR A 311 2.61 35.82 4.41
C THR A 311 2.94 34.37 4.03
N SER A 312 3.41 34.17 2.80
CA SER A 312 3.54 32.81 2.24
C SER A 312 4.51 31.95 3.04
N THR A 313 5.65 32.51 3.49
CA THR A 313 6.73 31.74 4.09
C THR A 313 6.41 31.20 5.48
N VAL A 314 5.94 32.04 6.42
CA VAL A 314 5.66 31.60 7.81
C VAL A 314 4.58 30.51 7.85
N PHE A 315 3.52 30.69 7.06
CA PHE A 315 2.46 29.70 6.95
C PHE A 315 2.98 28.36 6.36
N GLN A 316 3.73 28.43 5.26
CA GLN A 316 4.29 27.25 4.60
C GLN A 316 5.27 26.50 5.50
N GLU A 317 6.14 27.22 6.20
CA GLU A 317 7.10 26.64 7.14
C GLU A 317 6.38 25.97 8.30
N LEU A 318 5.37 26.61 8.92
CA LEU A 318 4.60 26.00 10.00
C LEU A 318 3.88 24.71 9.55
N ALA A 319 3.21 24.75 8.40
CA ALA A 319 2.49 23.60 7.87
C ALA A 319 3.44 22.42 7.63
N ARG A 320 4.59 22.68 6.98
CA ARG A 320 5.65 21.68 6.76
C ARG A 320 6.18 21.13 8.08
N ASP A 321 6.50 22.02 9.01
CA ASP A 321 7.08 21.68 10.31
C ASP A 321 6.18 20.77 11.16
N ILE A 322 4.86 20.95 11.09
CA ILE A 322 3.88 20.10 11.78
C ILE A 322 3.77 18.74 11.07
N GLN A 323 3.73 18.73 9.74
CA GLN A 323 3.73 17.48 8.96
C GLN A 323 5.00 16.66 9.23
N ASP A 324 6.16 17.31 9.25
CA ASP A 324 7.46 16.69 9.53
C ASP A 324 7.49 16.11 10.95
N MET A 325 7.06 16.88 11.95
CA MET A 325 6.95 16.40 13.33
C MET A 325 6.07 15.15 13.44
N ILE A 326 4.88 15.16 12.83
CA ILE A 326 3.97 14.02 12.88
C ILE A 326 4.64 12.78 12.29
N ARG A 327 5.26 12.91 11.11
CA ARG A 327 5.96 11.80 10.46
C ARG A 327 7.07 11.24 11.34
N ASP A 328 7.89 12.11 11.91
CA ASP A 328 9.09 11.71 12.64
C ASP A 328 8.73 11.11 14.02
N ARG A 329 7.63 11.56 14.63
CA ARG A 329 7.16 11.11 15.94
C ARG A 329 6.18 9.93 15.88
N MET A 330 5.52 9.71 14.74
CA MET A 330 4.53 8.63 14.61
C MET A 330 5.03 7.24 15.05
N PRO A 331 6.27 6.81 14.74
CA PRO A 331 6.77 5.51 15.21
C PRO A 331 6.71 5.34 16.73
N ASP A 332 7.05 6.39 17.47
CA ASP A 332 7.00 6.42 18.93
C ASP A 332 5.55 6.56 19.41
N TRP A 333 4.80 7.50 18.82
CA TRP A 333 3.41 7.77 19.20
C TRP A 333 2.51 6.56 18.98
N LYS A 334 2.66 5.80 17.91
CA LYS A 334 1.85 4.61 17.65
C LYS A 334 1.99 3.56 18.75
N THR A 335 3.17 3.48 19.37
CA THR A 335 3.44 2.55 20.46
C THR A 335 2.94 3.09 21.81
N GLN A 336 3.10 4.39 22.04
CA GLN A 336 2.77 5.04 23.32
C GLN A 336 1.28 5.43 23.44
N TYR A 337 0.65 5.77 22.33
CA TYR A 337 -0.66 6.39 22.23
C TYR A 337 -1.52 5.66 21.18
N PRO A 338 -2.10 4.50 21.50
CA PRO A 338 -2.98 3.77 20.59
C PRO A 338 -4.15 4.65 20.12
N GLY A 339 -4.34 4.76 18.80
CA GLY A 339 -5.40 5.57 18.20
C GLY A 339 -4.97 7.00 17.83
N VAL A 340 -3.73 7.40 18.12
CA VAL A 340 -3.21 8.73 17.74
C VAL A 340 -3.27 8.99 16.23
N GLU A 341 -3.23 7.94 15.39
CA GLU A 341 -3.39 8.03 13.94
C GLU A 341 -4.74 8.57 13.49
N THR A 342 -5.76 8.58 14.35
CA THR A 342 -7.10 9.09 14.01
C THR A 342 -7.24 10.59 14.20
N LEU A 343 -6.22 11.25 14.78
CA LEU A 343 -6.28 12.68 15.02
C LEU A 343 -6.29 13.50 13.73
N ASN A 344 -6.92 14.67 13.78
CA ASN A 344 -6.86 15.67 12.74
C ASN A 344 -6.36 17.02 13.30
N PHE A 345 -5.44 17.63 12.57
CA PHE A 345 -4.88 18.94 12.87
C PHE A 345 -5.21 19.92 11.77
N ALA A 346 -5.30 21.21 12.10
CA ALA A 346 -5.49 22.27 11.12
C ALA A 346 -4.41 23.36 11.22
N VAL A 347 -3.83 23.75 10.09
CA VAL A 347 -2.91 24.88 9.96
C VAL A 347 -3.42 25.82 8.89
N MET A 348 -3.93 26.98 9.29
CA MET A 348 -4.65 27.88 8.40
C MET A 348 -3.95 29.23 8.31
N GLY A 349 -3.83 29.78 7.09
CA GLY A 349 -3.02 30.98 6.84
C GLY A 349 -3.69 32.32 7.15
N CYS A 350 -5.03 32.38 7.31
CA CYS A 350 -5.72 33.63 7.63
C CYS A 350 -7.07 33.37 8.33
N ILE A 351 -7.70 34.44 8.82
CA ILE A 351 -8.95 34.35 9.59
C ILE A 351 -10.20 33.97 8.76
N VAL A 352 -10.14 34.02 7.43
CA VAL A 352 -11.32 33.81 6.57
C VAL A 352 -11.92 32.41 6.77
N ASN A 353 -11.12 31.37 6.53
CA ASN A 353 -11.51 29.98 6.76
C ASN A 353 -10.84 29.41 8.02
N GLY A 354 -9.85 30.12 8.59
CA GLY A 354 -8.99 29.56 9.63
C GLY A 354 -9.71 29.11 10.89
N PRO A 355 -10.55 29.95 11.53
CA PRO A 355 -11.32 29.57 12.70
C PRO A 355 -12.36 28.48 12.43
N GLY A 356 -12.94 28.41 11.23
CA GLY A 356 -13.91 27.38 10.87
C GLY A 356 -13.26 26.01 10.79
N GLU A 357 -12.23 25.88 9.94
CA GLU A 357 -11.48 24.62 9.77
C GLU A 357 -10.79 24.19 11.07
N SER A 358 -10.24 25.13 11.85
CA SER A 358 -9.60 24.81 13.13
C SER A 358 -10.55 24.27 14.18
N LYS A 359 -11.85 24.57 14.09
CA LYS A 359 -12.86 24.00 15.00
C LYS A 359 -13.32 22.60 14.58
N HIS A 360 -13.10 22.22 13.32
CA HIS A 360 -13.38 20.87 12.83
C HIS A 360 -12.20 19.91 13.07
N ALA A 361 -11.05 20.44 13.48
CA ALA A 361 -9.88 19.69 13.90
C ALA A 361 -9.86 19.47 15.44
N ASP A 362 -9.17 18.42 15.87
CA ASP A 362 -8.86 18.16 17.28
C ASP A 362 -8.00 19.29 17.85
N VAL A 363 -6.98 19.71 17.09
CA VAL A 363 -6.16 20.91 17.38
C VAL A 363 -5.92 21.71 16.10
N GLY A 364 -6.25 22.99 16.12
CA GLY A 364 -6.11 23.87 14.96
C GLY A 364 -5.52 25.24 15.28
N ILE A 365 -4.72 25.79 14.37
CA ILE A 365 -4.20 27.15 14.45
C ILE A 365 -4.63 27.97 13.23
N SER A 366 -5.11 29.19 13.49
CA SER A 366 -5.38 30.19 12.46
C SER A 366 -4.34 31.29 12.57
N LEU A 367 -3.42 31.37 11.60
CA LEU A 367 -2.42 32.41 11.51
C LEU A 367 -3.04 33.76 11.13
N PRO A 368 -2.37 34.87 11.48
CA PRO A 368 -2.81 36.20 11.09
C PRO A 368 -2.54 36.44 9.61
N GLY A 369 -3.55 36.96 8.92
CA GLY A 369 -3.40 37.38 7.54
C GLY A 369 -2.67 38.72 7.35
N THR A 370 -2.45 39.09 6.09
CA THR A 370 -1.90 40.40 5.69
C THR A 370 -2.80 41.53 6.18
N GLY A 371 -2.26 42.44 6.99
CA GLY A 371 -3.01 43.56 7.57
C GLY A 371 -3.81 43.20 8.83
N GLU A 372 -3.69 41.96 9.34
CA GLU A 372 -4.30 41.54 10.59
C GLU A 372 -3.33 41.73 11.78
N SER A 373 -3.88 41.76 12.98
CA SER A 373 -3.06 41.80 14.21
C SER A 373 -2.21 40.53 14.31
N PRO A 374 -0.93 40.59 14.74
CA PRO A 374 -0.03 39.45 14.82
C PRO A 374 -0.42 38.53 16.01
N ALA A 375 -1.50 37.79 15.82
CA ALA A 375 -2.13 36.94 16.80
C ALA A 375 -2.68 35.70 16.11
N ALA A 376 -2.25 34.52 16.54
CA ALA A 376 -2.70 33.26 15.99
C ALA A 376 -3.61 32.53 17.00
N PRO A 377 -4.94 32.65 16.91
CA PRO A 377 -5.83 31.88 17.77
C PRO A 377 -5.67 30.37 17.52
N VAL A 378 -5.61 29.63 18.63
CA VAL A 378 -5.54 28.17 18.65
C VAL A 378 -6.86 27.62 19.18
N PHE A 379 -7.35 26.59 18.51
CA PHE A 379 -8.59 25.88 18.81
C PHE A 379 -8.25 24.45 19.22
N ILE A 380 -8.92 23.96 20.26
CA ILE A 380 -8.81 22.58 20.74
C ILE A 380 -10.24 22.08 20.96
N ASP A 381 -10.56 20.89 20.43
CA ASP A 381 -11.88 20.26 20.52
C ASP A 381 -13.03 21.22 20.14
N GLY A 382 -12.87 21.95 19.04
CA GLY A 382 -13.87 22.90 18.52
C GLY A 382 -14.01 24.23 19.28
N LYS A 383 -13.21 24.48 20.31
CA LYS A 383 -13.28 25.70 21.12
C LYS A 383 -11.97 26.50 21.05
N LYS A 384 -12.08 27.83 21.04
CA LYS A 384 -10.89 28.70 21.13
C LYS A 384 -10.26 28.50 22.51
N ALA A 385 -9.04 27.95 22.53
CA ALA A 385 -8.33 27.65 23.77
C ALA A 385 -7.38 28.79 24.17
N MET A 386 -6.64 29.34 23.21
CA MET A 386 -5.64 30.38 23.47
C MET A 386 -5.32 31.21 22.23
N THR A 387 -4.32 32.09 22.32
CA THR A 387 -3.85 32.90 21.20
C THR A 387 -2.33 33.05 21.30
N LEU A 388 -1.63 32.52 20.30
CA LEU A 388 -0.17 32.59 20.22
C LEU A 388 0.28 33.92 19.60
N ARG A 389 1.42 34.44 20.07
CA ARG A 389 2.01 35.71 19.64
C ARG A 389 3.54 35.61 19.66
N GLY A 390 4.20 36.44 18.86
CA GLY A 390 5.66 36.52 18.83
C GLY A 390 6.30 35.58 17.77
N PRO A 391 7.64 35.48 17.77
CA PRO A 391 8.38 34.78 16.71
C PRO A 391 8.34 33.24 16.83
N ASN A 392 8.02 32.67 18.01
CA ASN A 392 8.09 31.23 18.26
C ASN A 392 6.75 30.48 18.08
N ILE A 393 5.81 31.01 17.28
CA ILE A 393 4.48 30.39 17.10
C ILE A 393 4.59 28.91 16.70
N ALA A 394 5.57 28.55 15.88
CA ALA A 394 5.77 27.16 15.45
C ALA A 394 6.18 26.22 16.60
N GLY A 395 7.14 26.64 17.43
CA GLY A 395 7.57 25.85 18.59
C GLY A 395 6.45 25.72 19.61
N ASP A 396 5.74 26.81 19.88
CA ASP A 396 4.63 26.82 20.84
C ASP A 396 3.47 25.92 20.36
N PHE A 397 3.14 25.96 19.06
CA PHE A 397 2.09 25.11 18.50
C PHE A 397 2.47 23.63 18.48
N LYS A 398 3.73 23.28 18.18
CA LYS A 398 4.25 21.91 18.30
C LYS A 398 4.10 21.38 19.74
N ALA A 399 4.45 22.18 20.73
CA ALA A 399 4.30 21.82 22.14
C ALA A 399 2.83 21.59 22.53
N ILE A 400 1.90 22.41 22.02
CA ILE A 400 0.46 22.22 22.22
C ILE A 400 -0.02 20.89 21.62
N VAL A 401 0.44 20.53 20.42
CA VAL A 401 0.10 19.25 19.78
C VAL A 401 0.61 18.07 20.61
N GLU A 402 1.87 18.10 21.07
CA GLU A 402 2.41 17.04 21.91
C GLU A 402 1.66 16.90 23.24
N ASP A 403 1.37 18.03 23.90
CA ASP A 403 0.60 18.07 25.15
C ASP A 403 -0.83 17.57 24.96
N TYR A 404 -1.49 17.93 23.85
CA TYR A 404 -2.82 17.42 23.52
C TYR A 404 -2.81 15.90 23.34
N ILE A 405 -1.88 15.35 22.56
CA ILE A 405 -1.74 13.90 22.37
C ILE A 405 -1.52 13.20 23.71
N SER A 406 -0.60 13.72 24.51
CA SER A 406 -0.27 13.15 25.83
C SER A 406 -1.47 13.18 26.78
N ARG A 407 -2.27 14.25 26.79
CA ARG A 407 -3.49 14.33 27.61
C ARG A 407 -4.61 13.42 27.09
N ARG A 408 -4.77 13.34 25.78
CA ARG A 408 -5.87 12.63 25.13
C ARG A 408 -5.71 11.11 25.19
N PHE A 409 -4.46 10.62 25.09
CA PHE A 409 -4.14 9.20 24.98
C PHE A 409 -3.17 8.69 26.06
N GLY A 410 -2.56 9.56 26.87
CA GLY A 410 -1.66 9.15 27.95
C GLY A 410 -2.38 8.37 29.06
N ALA A 411 -1.59 7.74 29.92
CA ALA A 411 -2.02 6.74 30.91
C ALA A 411 -3.06 7.19 31.97
N GLY A 412 -3.59 8.42 31.89
CA GLY A 412 -4.69 8.94 32.72
C GLY A 412 -6.04 9.09 32.01
N ALA A 413 -6.15 8.86 30.70
CA ALA A 413 -7.37 9.14 29.92
C ALA A 413 -8.42 8.00 29.93
N VAL A 414 -8.10 6.82 30.46
CA VAL A 414 -8.99 5.63 30.45
C VAL A 414 -10.07 5.66 31.55
N ALA A 415 -10.13 6.70 32.39
CA ALA A 415 -11.07 6.76 33.52
C ALA A 415 -12.40 7.52 33.26
N GLY A 416 -12.71 7.93 32.02
CA GLY A 416 -13.80 8.90 31.78
C GLY A 416 -14.79 8.56 30.66
N GLY A 417 -15.01 7.29 30.32
CA GLY A 417 -15.78 6.93 29.13
C GLY A 417 -16.55 5.61 29.19
N GLU A 418 -17.08 5.22 30.35
CA GLU A 418 -18.20 4.27 30.42
C GLU A 418 -19.31 4.88 31.27
N ALA A 419 -20.40 5.29 30.61
CA ALA A 419 -21.79 5.40 31.08
C ALA A 419 -22.52 6.56 30.38
N ALA A 420 -23.15 6.26 29.24
CA ALA A 420 -24.42 6.85 28.86
C ALA A 420 -25.10 5.90 27.85
N GLU A 421 -26.32 5.49 28.19
CA GLU A 421 -27.21 4.54 27.49
C GLU A 421 -27.39 4.77 25.99
#